data_AF-A0A8C4PWX5-F1
#
_entry.id   AF-A0A8C4PWX5-F1
#
_cell.length_a   1.000
_cell.length_b   1.000
_cell.length_c   1.000
_cell.angle_alpha   90.00
_cell.angle_beta   90.00
_cell.angle_gamma   90.00
#
_symmetry.space_group_name_H-M   'P 1'
#
loop_
_entity.id
_entity.type
_entity.pdbx_description
1 polymer ?
#
loop_
_entity_poly.entity_id
_entity_poly.type
_entity_poly.pdbx_seq_one_letter_code
_entity_poly.pdbx_strand_id
1 'polypeptide(L)'
;MEGRNQRPPIVVGALKGLTALLVNFTQTSDEDSPYTTRILEYTLKALKTATNRYAVPLAGLGLLSRHIGQFGHLVLQHEEVHQLLYFWSDHKNKDVSRAGSKALEAYLVQVSVQLTAEGTSRHHELQYWLKKVYEVLHNDSANSQLMGVSIRVLGHFAAPCASLGSSHVHFMFEELLTRAKQCYPGTSTDLADGNEEPGYEGLPNEESISLLPSFLDSLSSTLEHLNSVPGRNESILVRLAVLQMDNYPSYGPQLASVVPRCLLRLFISLSGKGALLSSFLKSVVHQALVSICSRTASNSDIMEEAFEVDSEGDGRQSGGMKDMEDQLPRGLGPKKRVITYRDFLNLWKCLLGCSHMKGIVSSRGTSHLTLVELQRLIVDEFFSSIIKTLHKLDLTTLAPPSRDTEVSSIDMVCEEGRETFDTLPTVQPAQPYDLKCLHVLAEFCRDLMHESLLSQLDHWLWPFGHELMVLATKHPFASGLYRLLAVTAHGATVTRHFLGCKPLDFAPHIGIEGDQRNKLDHFLVLAKFAKEVCSRLKQFKGELLAAALTFILAIPTEIVRSNLPHHVPTMQARNLYQQSASQIFHSPYT
;
A
#
# COMPACT_ATOMS: atom_id res chain seq x y z
N MET A 1 -0.58 56.84 -32.66
CA MET A 1 0.39 55.73 -32.66
C MET A 1 -0.11 54.69 -31.67
N GLU A 2 -1.06 53.89 -32.12
CA GLU A 2 -1.67 52.81 -31.34
C GLU A 2 -0.73 51.60 -31.29
N GLY A 3 -0.77 50.89 -30.17
CA GLY A 3 0.14 49.82 -29.83
C GLY A 3 0.26 48.76 -30.93
N ARG A 4 1.51 48.50 -31.33
CA ARG A 4 1.88 47.20 -31.90
C ARG A 4 1.50 46.14 -30.88
N ASN A 5 0.32 45.54 -31.06
CA ASN A 5 -0.12 44.34 -30.36
C ASN A 5 1.04 43.36 -30.30
N GLN A 6 1.65 43.22 -29.12
CA GLN A 6 2.54 42.10 -28.84
C GLN A 6 1.76 40.85 -29.24
N ARG A 7 2.19 40.12 -30.27
CA ARG A 7 1.49 38.92 -30.72
C ARG A 7 1.62 37.90 -29.58
N PRO A 8 0.56 37.64 -28.77
CA PRO A 8 0.67 36.79 -27.59
C PRO A 8 1.24 35.39 -27.89
N PRO A 9 0.99 34.77 -29.07
CA PRO A 9 1.62 33.52 -29.45
C PRO A 9 3.15 33.54 -29.51
N ILE A 10 3.77 34.66 -29.90
CA ILE A 10 5.24 34.77 -29.99
C ILE A 10 5.84 34.74 -28.59
N VAL A 11 5.24 35.49 -27.65
CA VAL A 11 5.69 35.52 -26.25
C VAL A 11 5.55 34.15 -25.60
N VAL A 12 4.42 33.49 -25.81
CA VAL A 12 4.19 32.12 -25.31
C VAL A 12 5.20 31.13 -25.91
N GLY A 13 5.43 31.19 -27.22
CA GLY A 13 6.40 30.33 -27.90
C GLY A 13 7.82 30.55 -27.38
N ALA A 14 8.23 31.82 -27.21
CA ALA A 14 9.54 32.17 -26.66
C ALA A 14 9.72 31.67 -25.22
N LEU A 15 8.73 31.87 -24.34
CA LEU A 15 8.78 31.40 -22.94
C LEU A 15 8.85 29.86 -22.86
N LYS A 16 8.04 29.16 -23.66
CA LYS A 16 8.08 27.69 -23.72
C LYS A 16 9.41 27.17 -24.28
N GLY A 17 9.92 27.80 -25.34
CA GLY A 17 11.22 27.48 -25.93
C GLY A 17 12.35 27.70 -24.93
N LEU A 18 12.34 28.82 -24.22
CA LEU A 18 13.31 29.11 -23.16
C LEU A 18 13.19 28.11 -21.99
N THR A 19 11.97 27.75 -21.59
CA THR A 19 11.74 26.72 -20.56
C THR A 19 12.33 25.37 -20.97
N ALA A 20 12.28 25.01 -22.26
CA ALA A 20 12.92 23.79 -22.74
C ALA A 20 14.46 23.92 -22.82
N LEU A 21 14.97 25.09 -23.23
CA LEU A 21 16.40 25.35 -23.37
C LEU A 21 17.14 25.29 -22.02
N LEU A 22 16.57 25.93 -20.98
CA LEU A 22 17.17 26.03 -19.64
C LEU A 22 17.30 24.67 -18.92
N VAL A 23 16.74 23.58 -19.47
CA VAL A 23 16.89 22.23 -18.92
C VAL A 23 18.31 21.70 -19.12
N ASN A 24 18.89 21.94 -20.30
CA ASN A 24 20.22 21.46 -20.67
C ASN A 24 21.27 22.57 -20.63
N PHE A 25 20.84 23.82 -20.75
CA PHE A 25 21.69 25.01 -20.75
C PHE A 25 21.31 25.89 -19.56
N THR A 26 21.72 25.47 -18.37
CA THR A 26 21.44 26.19 -17.12
C THR A 26 22.07 27.58 -17.14
N GLN A 27 21.39 28.55 -16.53
CA GLN A 27 21.89 29.91 -16.31
C GLN A 27 21.72 30.22 -14.83
N THR A 28 22.73 29.87 -14.03
CA THR A 28 22.63 29.99 -12.57
C THR A 28 23.06 31.38 -12.11
N SER A 29 22.51 31.83 -10.98
CA SER A 29 23.00 33.03 -10.28
C SER A 29 24.43 32.85 -9.79
N ASP A 30 24.84 31.62 -9.53
CA ASP A 30 26.15 31.30 -8.95
C ASP A 30 27.27 31.36 -10.00
N GLU A 31 26.91 31.27 -11.29
CA GLU A 31 27.82 31.47 -12.43
C GLU A 31 27.85 32.93 -12.91
N ASP A 32 27.24 33.86 -12.16
CA ASP A 32 27.12 35.29 -12.49
C ASP A 32 26.62 35.54 -13.93
N SER A 33 25.72 34.67 -14.42
CA SER A 33 25.24 34.82 -15.79
C SER A 33 24.49 36.14 -15.97
N PRO A 34 24.86 36.95 -16.99
CA PRO A 34 24.21 38.24 -17.24
C PRO A 34 22.76 38.09 -17.75
N TYR A 35 22.34 36.87 -18.06
CA TYR A 35 21.00 36.57 -18.57
C TYR A 35 20.01 36.26 -17.45
N THR A 36 20.48 35.78 -16.29
CA THR A 36 19.65 35.29 -15.19
C THR A 36 18.66 36.36 -14.69
N THR A 37 19.14 37.57 -14.41
CA THR A 37 18.31 38.72 -13.99
C THR A 37 17.31 39.11 -15.07
N ARG A 38 17.74 39.16 -16.35
CA ARG A 38 16.88 39.55 -17.48
C ARG A 38 15.75 38.54 -17.69
N ILE A 39 16.06 37.25 -17.59
CA ILE A 39 15.08 36.17 -17.73
C ILE A 39 14.02 36.30 -16.63
N LEU A 40 14.44 36.53 -15.38
CA LEU A 40 13.52 36.72 -14.26
C LEU A 40 12.63 37.95 -14.48
N GLU A 41 13.22 39.11 -14.79
CA GLU A 41 12.46 40.34 -15.04
C GLU A 41 11.45 40.21 -16.18
N TYR A 42 11.83 39.59 -17.30
CA TYR A 42 10.92 39.38 -18.42
C TYR A 42 9.81 38.39 -18.08
N THR A 43 10.10 37.38 -17.27
CA THR A 43 9.09 36.43 -16.78
C THR A 43 8.10 37.14 -15.85
N LEU A 44 8.58 38.00 -14.93
CA LEU A 44 7.70 38.79 -14.06
C LEU A 44 6.85 39.79 -14.85
N LYS A 45 7.41 40.44 -15.87
CA LYS A 45 6.63 41.30 -16.78
C LYS A 45 5.53 40.50 -17.49
N ALA A 46 5.84 39.30 -17.98
CA ALA A 46 4.85 38.43 -18.62
C ALA A 46 3.70 38.04 -17.67
N LEU A 47 4.01 37.78 -16.40
CA LEU A 47 3.02 37.46 -15.37
C LEU A 47 2.15 38.65 -14.96
N LYS A 48 2.63 39.89 -15.11
CA LYS A 48 1.87 41.12 -14.81
C LYS A 48 0.92 41.55 -15.94
N THR A 49 1.06 41.01 -17.16
CA THR A 49 0.19 41.41 -18.29
C THR A 49 -1.24 40.86 -18.18
N ALA A 50 -2.22 41.77 -18.27
CA ALA A 50 -3.66 41.54 -18.11
C ALA A 50 -4.36 41.14 -19.43
N THR A 51 -5.50 40.44 -19.52
CA THR A 51 -6.34 39.69 -18.56
C THR A 51 -7.34 38.75 -19.26
N ASN A 52 -7.43 38.69 -20.61
CA ASN A 52 -8.43 37.86 -21.30
C ASN A 52 -7.89 36.52 -21.85
N ARG A 53 -6.58 36.29 -21.82
CA ARG A 53 -5.95 35.04 -22.30
C ARG A 53 -4.83 34.61 -21.37
N TYR A 54 -5.06 33.52 -20.63
CA TYR A 54 -4.11 32.99 -19.64
C TYR A 54 -2.85 32.32 -20.24
N ALA A 55 -2.69 32.29 -21.56
CA ALA A 55 -1.60 31.57 -22.22
C ALA A 55 -0.20 32.12 -21.86
N VAL A 56 -0.06 33.45 -21.78
CA VAL A 56 1.20 34.12 -21.39
C VAL A 56 1.56 33.84 -19.93
N PRO A 57 0.68 34.09 -18.94
CA PRO A 57 1.00 33.78 -17.55
C PRO A 57 1.22 32.28 -17.32
N LEU A 58 0.47 31.40 -17.98
CA LEU A 58 0.72 29.94 -17.89
C LEU A 58 2.14 29.55 -18.35
N ALA A 59 2.64 30.17 -19.43
CA ALA A 59 4.00 29.93 -19.89
C ALA A 59 5.05 30.47 -18.91
N GLY A 60 4.81 31.65 -18.33
CA GLY A 60 5.68 32.23 -17.30
C GLY A 60 5.72 31.42 -16.00
N LEU A 61 4.55 30.98 -15.51
CA LEU A 61 4.44 30.11 -14.32
C LEU A 61 5.13 28.77 -14.57
N GLY A 62 5.00 28.21 -15.78
CA GLY A 62 5.71 26.99 -16.18
C GLY A 62 7.23 27.14 -16.17
N LEU A 63 7.75 28.29 -16.61
CA LEU A 63 9.18 28.59 -16.55
C LEU A 63 9.67 28.65 -15.10
N LEU A 64 8.98 29.42 -14.24
CA LEU A 64 9.35 29.54 -12.83
C LEU A 64 9.25 28.20 -12.10
N SER A 65 8.14 27.47 -12.25
CA SER A 65 7.95 26.17 -11.60
C SER A 65 9.08 25.17 -11.89
N ARG A 66 9.71 25.26 -13.08
CA ARG A 66 10.79 24.34 -13.48
C ARG A 66 12.19 24.84 -13.13
N HIS A 67 12.43 26.14 -13.22
CA HIS A 67 13.77 26.72 -13.22
C HIS A 67 14.03 27.74 -12.12
N ILE A 68 13.12 27.91 -11.16
CA ILE A 68 13.30 28.93 -10.13
C ILE A 68 14.58 28.74 -9.29
N GLY A 69 15.03 27.48 -9.15
CA GLY A 69 16.30 27.17 -8.48
C GLY A 69 17.53 27.76 -9.16
N GLN A 70 17.49 28.04 -10.48
CA GLN A 70 18.60 28.66 -11.20
C GLN A 70 18.76 30.15 -10.83
N PHE A 71 17.70 30.83 -10.42
CA PHE A 71 17.74 32.26 -10.09
C PHE A 71 18.32 32.53 -8.68
N GLY A 72 18.44 31.49 -7.84
CA GLY A 72 19.10 31.57 -6.54
C GLY A 72 18.71 32.83 -5.75
N HIS A 73 19.69 33.57 -5.24
CA HIS A 73 19.48 34.66 -4.28
C HIS A 73 18.65 35.82 -4.84
N LEU A 74 18.59 35.97 -6.17
CA LEU A 74 17.80 37.01 -6.84
C LEU A 74 16.30 36.86 -6.55
N VAL A 75 15.85 35.63 -6.28
CA VAL A 75 14.45 35.32 -5.99
C VAL A 75 13.99 35.96 -4.68
N LEU A 76 14.86 36.01 -3.66
CA LEU A 76 14.55 36.61 -2.35
C LEU A 76 14.54 38.13 -2.39
N GLN A 77 15.29 38.74 -3.32
CA GLN A 77 15.38 40.20 -3.43
C GLN A 77 14.12 40.84 -4.03
N HIS A 78 13.26 40.05 -4.67
CA HIS A 78 12.03 40.52 -5.29
C HIS A 78 10.79 40.08 -4.49
N GLU A 79 10.39 40.86 -3.48
CA GLU A 79 9.16 40.60 -2.69
C GLU A 79 7.88 40.46 -3.56
N GLU A 80 7.88 41.11 -4.72
CA GLU A 80 6.80 41.04 -5.70
C GLU A 80 6.57 39.62 -6.26
N VAL A 81 7.60 38.76 -6.26
CA VAL A 81 7.52 37.39 -6.81
C VAL A 81 6.49 36.59 -6.02
N HIS A 82 6.59 36.59 -4.69
CA HIS A 82 5.64 35.87 -3.84
C HIS A 82 4.22 36.38 -4.02
N GLN A 83 4.02 37.70 -4.01
CA GLN A 83 2.69 38.30 -4.16
C GLN A 83 2.03 37.88 -5.49
N LEU A 84 2.81 37.88 -6.57
CA LEU A 84 2.34 37.51 -7.90
C LEU A 84 2.04 36.01 -8.01
N LEU A 85 2.89 35.15 -7.44
CA LEU A 85 2.66 33.70 -7.42
C LEU A 85 1.47 33.32 -6.54
N TYR A 86 1.32 33.97 -5.38
CA TYR A 86 0.17 33.78 -4.51
C TYR A 86 -1.13 34.19 -5.22
N PHE A 87 -1.15 35.36 -5.87
CA PHE A 87 -2.29 35.84 -6.67
C PHE A 87 -2.72 34.80 -7.73
N TRP A 88 -1.76 34.24 -8.47
CA TRP A 88 -2.08 33.23 -9.49
C TRP A 88 -2.49 31.88 -8.90
N SER A 89 -1.98 31.51 -7.73
CA SER A 89 -2.33 30.26 -7.04
C SER A 89 -3.76 30.26 -6.49
N ASP A 90 -4.27 31.41 -6.07
CA ASP A 90 -5.64 31.60 -5.55
C ASP A 90 -6.65 32.04 -6.63
N HIS A 91 -6.27 31.89 -7.90
CA HIS A 91 -7.11 32.32 -9.00
C HIS A 91 -8.31 31.39 -9.24
N LYS A 92 -9.48 31.93 -9.61
CA LYS A 92 -10.72 31.15 -9.86
C LYS A 92 -10.60 30.11 -10.98
N ASN A 93 -9.70 30.34 -11.94
CA ASN A 93 -9.43 29.39 -13.02
C ASN A 93 -8.53 28.25 -12.52
N LYS A 94 -9.04 27.01 -12.53
CA LYS A 94 -8.35 25.82 -12.00
C LYS A 94 -7.00 25.52 -12.66
N ASP A 95 -6.84 25.77 -13.96
CA ASP A 95 -5.58 25.48 -14.67
C ASP A 95 -4.49 26.47 -14.29
N VAL A 96 -4.87 27.75 -14.19
CA VAL A 96 -3.95 28.83 -13.78
C VAL A 96 -3.61 28.70 -12.30
N SER A 97 -4.61 28.41 -11.45
CA SER A 97 -4.40 28.11 -10.03
C SER A 97 -3.41 26.97 -9.85
N ARG A 98 -3.58 25.85 -10.57
CA ARG A 98 -2.65 24.72 -10.52
C ARG A 98 -1.22 25.09 -10.96
N ALA A 99 -1.07 25.86 -12.04
CA ALA A 99 0.23 26.34 -12.48
C ALA A 99 0.86 27.31 -11.47
N GLY A 100 0.04 28.19 -10.88
CA GLY A 100 0.40 29.14 -9.84
C GLY A 100 0.89 28.44 -8.58
N SER A 101 0.14 27.46 -8.08
CA SER A 101 0.50 26.64 -6.91
C SER A 101 1.81 25.89 -7.13
N LYS A 102 2.05 25.31 -8.32
CA LYS A 102 3.33 24.65 -8.63
C LYS A 102 4.51 25.61 -8.64
N ALA A 103 4.32 26.81 -9.20
CA ALA A 103 5.35 27.84 -9.21
C ALA A 103 5.61 28.42 -7.80
N LEU A 104 4.55 28.63 -7.01
CA LEU A 104 4.62 29.07 -5.61
C LEU A 104 5.35 28.04 -4.74
N GLU A 105 5.03 26.75 -4.91
CA GLU A 105 5.73 25.66 -4.22
C GLU A 105 7.22 25.66 -4.55
N ALA A 106 7.57 25.69 -5.84
CA ALA A 106 8.97 25.74 -6.27
C ALA A 106 9.71 26.96 -5.71
N TYR A 107 9.05 28.13 -5.69
CA TYR A 107 9.58 29.35 -5.07
C TYR A 107 9.86 29.15 -3.58
N LEU A 108 8.86 28.71 -2.79
CA LEU A 108 9.01 28.54 -1.35
C LEU A 108 10.01 27.45 -0.98
N VAL A 109 10.10 26.38 -1.78
CA VAL A 109 11.15 25.37 -1.62
C VAL A 109 12.54 25.99 -1.86
N GLN A 110 12.71 26.83 -2.88
CA GLN A 110 13.97 27.52 -3.10
C GLN A 110 14.33 28.47 -1.94
N VAL A 111 13.34 29.19 -1.39
CA VAL A 111 13.50 30.00 -0.17
C VAL A 111 14.02 29.13 0.98
N SER A 112 13.44 27.95 1.20
CA SER A 112 13.88 27.04 2.27
C SER A 112 15.33 26.56 2.11
N VAL A 113 15.77 26.30 0.88
CA VAL A 113 17.16 25.89 0.57
C VAL A 113 18.13 26.99 0.94
N GLN A 114 17.81 28.24 0.64
CA GLN A 114 18.66 29.39 0.92
C GLN A 114 18.75 29.69 2.41
N LEU A 115 17.60 29.68 3.10
CA LEU A 115 17.56 29.83 4.56
C LEU A 115 18.35 28.72 5.26
N THR A 116 18.39 27.51 4.70
CA THR A 116 19.20 26.41 5.24
C THR A 116 20.70 26.67 5.06
N ALA A 117 21.11 27.22 3.91
CA ALA A 117 22.51 27.51 3.61
C ALA A 117 23.08 28.64 4.50
N GLU A 118 22.26 29.63 4.83
CA GLU A 118 22.67 30.81 5.61
C GLU A 118 22.45 30.65 7.12
N GLY A 119 21.78 29.57 7.53
CA GLY A 119 21.59 29.16 8.92
C GLY A 119 20.87 30.19 9.78
N THR A 120 21.41 30.46 10.97
CA THR A 120 20.78 31.34 11.97
C THR A 120 20.76 32.82 11.62
N SER A 121 21.54 33.24 10.60
CA SER A 121 21.69 34.65 10.22
C SER A 121 20.38 35.29 9.71
N ARG A 122 19.44 34.49 9.22
CA ARG A 122 18.17 34.96 8.62
C ARG A 122 16.92 34.49 9.38
N HIS A 123 17.00 34.42 10.70
CA HIS A 123 15.89 34.03 11.58
C HIS A 123 14.59 34.83 11.33
N HIS A 124 14.68 36.16 11.15
CA HIS A 124 13.50 37.00 10.91
C HIS A 124 12.79 36.68 9.59
N GLU A 125 13.53 36.37 8.53
CA GLU A 125 12.96 35.97 7.23
C GLU A 125 12.27 34.62 7.34
N LEU A 126 12.89 33.66 8.04
CA LEU A 126 12.27 32.36 8.31
C LEU A 126 10.94 32.50 9.06
N GLN A 127 10.89 33.32 10.11
CA GLN A 127 9.64 33.59 10.84
C GLN A 127 8.57 34.25 9.96
N TYR A 128 8.96 35.18 9.09
CA TYR A 128 8.05 35.82 8.14
C TYR A 128 7.40 34.78 7.21
N TRP A 129 8.20 33.89 6.62
CA TRP A 129 7.69 32.85 5.72
C TRP A 129 6.84 31.81 6.43
N LEU A 130 7.26 31.35 7.61
CA LEU A 130 6.46 30.43 8.43
C LEU A 130 5.10 31.02 8.76
N LYS A 131 5.05 32.30 9.17
CA LYS A 131 3.77 32.98 9.44
C LYS A 131 2.86 32.96 8.21
N LYS A 132 3.38 33.25 7.03
CA LYS A 132 2.61 33.21 5.77
C LYS A 132 2.08 31.82 5.44
N VAL A 133 2.88 30.78 5.66
CA VAL A 133 2.45 29.40 5.41
C VAL A 133 1.42 28.93 6.44
N TYR A 134 1.58 29.29 7.72
CA TYR A 134 0.60 29.00 8.77
C TYR A 134 -0.71 29.75 8.57
N GLU A 135 -0.70 31.00 8.08
CA GLU A 135 -1.92 31.74 7.72
C GLU A 135 -2.79 30.94 6.74
N VAL A 136 -2.17 30.24 5.78
CA VAL A 136 -2.89 29.36 4.84
C VAL A 136 -3.30 28.05 5.50
N LEU A 137 -2.43 27.43 6.30
CA LEU A 137 -2.70 26.14 6.95
C LEU A 137 -3.95 26.19 7.86
N HIS A 138 -4.12 27.31 8.58
CA HIS A 138 -5.24 27.56 9.49
C HIS A 138 -6.49 28.10 8.79
N ASN A 139 -6.43 28.37 7.48
CA ASN A 139 -7.58 28.88 6.76
C ASN A 139 -8.43 27.71 6.23
N ASP A 140 -9.61 27.53 6.82
CA ASP A 140 -10.57 26.50 6.39
C ASP A 140 -11.21 26.77 5.03
N SER A 141 -11.15 28.01 4.53
CA SER A 141 -11.63 28.38 3.19
C SER A 141 -10.55 28.28 2.10
N ALA A 142 -9.33 27.89 2.46
CA ALA A 142 -8.24 27.82 1.50
C ALA A 142 -8.50 26.75 0.43
N ASN A 143 -8.11 27.06 -0.80
CA ASN A 143 -8.08 26.11 -1.90
C ASN A 143 -7.26 24.86 -1.52
N SER A 144 -7.80 23.66 -1.74
CA SER A 144 -7.13 22.37 -1.46
C SER A 144 -5.73 22.29 -2.09
N GLN A 145 -5.52 22.87 -3.28
CA GLN A 145 -4.18 22.93 -3.88
C GLN A 145 -3.21 23.78 -3.08
N LEU A 146 -3.66 24.95 -2.62
CA LEU A 146 -2.85 25.87 -1.82
C LEU A 146 -2.56 25.28 -0.42
N MET A 147 -3.55 24.62 0.19
CA MET A 147 -3.38 23.83 1.41
C MET A 147 -2.30 22.77 1.23
N GLY A 148 -2.36 22.00 0.13
CA GLY A 148 -1.35 21.00 -0.21
C GLY A 148 0.05 21.61 -0.38
N VAL A 149 0.17 22.77 -1.02
CA VAL A 149 1.44 23.50 -1.12
C VAL A 149 1.96 23.87 0.26
N SER A 150 1.13 24.48 1.11
CA SER A 150 1.53 24.88 2.47
C SER A 150 2.02 23.69 3.30
N ILE A 151 1.31 22.55 3.24
CA ILE A 151 1.73 21.33 3.94
C ILE A 151 3.11 20.88 3.46
N ARG A 152 3.32 20.72 2.14
CA ARG A 152 4.61 20.28 1.59
C ARG A 152 5.73 21.25 1.91
N VAL A 153 5.47 22.55 1.79
CA VAL A 153 6.43 23.60 2.10
C VAL A 153 6.86 23.54 3.57
N LEU A 154 5.94 23.32 4.53
CA LEU A 154 6.35 23.15 5.94
C LEU A 154 7.34 21.99 6.14
N GLY A 155 7.17 20.88 5.40
CA GLY A 155 8.16 19.79 5.40
C GLY A 155 9.54 20.21 4.90
N HIS A 156 9.63 21.11 3.93
CA HIS A 156 10.89 21.69 3.45
C HIS A 156 11.50 22.71 4.42
N PHE A 157 10.66 23.47 5.11
CA PHE A 157 11.06 24.41 6.16
C PHE A 157 11.55 23.73 7.44
N ALA A 158 11.45 22.39 7.54
CA ALA A 158 11.96 21.64 8.68
C ALA A 158 13.47 21.80 8.93
N ALA A 159 14.28 21.72 7.86
CA ALA A 159 15.73 21.87 7.96
C ALA A 159 16.17 23.27 8.44
N PRO A 160 15.68 24.39 7.86
CA PRO A 160 16.04 25.71 8.36
C PRO A 160 15.47 25.97 9.77
N CYS A 161 14.28 25.46 10.11
CA CYS A 161 13.77 25.49 11.49
C CYS A 161 14.67 24.75 12.48
N ALA A 162 15.21 23.59 12.09
CA ALA A 162 16.11 22.80 12.95
C ALA A 162 17.40 23.55 13.29
N SER A 163 17.89 24.42 12.39
CA SER A 163 19.06 25.27 12.65
C SER A 163 18.85 26.29 13.77
N LEU A 164 17.60 26.67 14.05
CA LEU A 164 17.25 27.57 15.15
C LEU A 164 17.11 26.85 16.49
N GLY A 165 16.73 25.57 16.45
CA GLY A 165 16.55 24.72 17.62
C GLY A 165 15.40 23.73 17.46
N SER A 166 15.47 22.63 18.23
CA SER A 166 14.50 21.54 18.17
C SER A 166 13.08 21.95 18.60
N SER A 167 12.93 23.00 19.41
CA SER A 167 11.63 23.54 19.85
C SER A 167 10.80 24.07 18.69
N HIS A 168 11.43 24.73 17.71
CA HIS A 168 10.73 25.27 16.53
C HIS A 168 10.23 24.15 15.61
N VAL A 169 11.03 23.10 15.45
CA VAL A 169 10.61 21.90 14.69
C VAL A 169 9.48 21.18 15.41
N HIS A 170 9.54 21.08 16.74
CA HIS A 170 8.48 20.46 17.54
C HIS A 170 7.15 21.20 17.38
N PHE A 171 7.16 22.53 17.45
CA PHE A 171 5.97 23.35 17.21
C PHE A 171 5.38 23.07 15.82
N MET A 172 6.21 23.10 14.77
CA MET A 172 5.77 22.81 13.40
C MET A 172 5.19 21.39 13.24
N PHE A 173 5.77 20.39 13.92
CA PHE A 173 5.22 19.03 13.94
C PHE A 173 3.83 18.99 14.59
N GLU A 174 3.64 19.65 15.73
CA GLU A 174 2.34 19.73 16.43
C GLU A 174 1.27 20.43 15.58
N GLU A 175 1.63 21.52 14.89
CA GLU A 175 0.72 22.26 14.01
C GLU A 175 0.26 21.39 12.82
N LEU A 176 1.21 20.72 12.17
CA LEU A 176 0.89 19.78 11.08
C LEU A 176 0.01 18.62 11.55
N LEU A 177 0.31 18.06 12.73
CA LEU A 177 -0.43 16.94 13.28
C LEU A 177 -1.84 17.36 13.71
N THR A 178 -1.98 18.54 14.29
CA THR A 178 -3.28 19.12 14.66
C THR A 178 -4.14 19.36 13.42
N ARG A 179 -3.55 19.92 12.36
CA ARG A 179 -4.28 20.10 11.10
C ARG A 179 -4.65 18.76 10.46
N ALA A 180 -3.78 17.76 10.49
CA ALA A 180 -4.10 16.41 10.01
C ALA A 180 -5.29 15.81 10.77
N LYS A 181 -5.36 15.94 12.10
CA LYS A 181 -6.51 15.47 12.89
C LYS A 181 -7.83 16.13 12.45
N GLN A 182 -7.81 17.44 12.19
CA GLN A 182 -8.98 18.16 11.71
C GLN A 182 -9.43 17.67 10.33
N CYS A 183 -8.49 17.37 9.43
CA CYS A 183 -8.80 16.82 8.12
C CYS A 183 -9.25 15.35 8.15
N TYR A 184 -8.87 14.61 9.20
CA TYR A 184 -9.13 13.18 9.37
C TYR A 184 -9.65 12.87 10.79
N PRO A 185 -10.90 13.25 11.14
CA PRO A 185 -11.41 13.19 12.51
C PRO A 185 -11.37 11.78 13.13
N GLY A 186 -11.51 10.71 12.34
CA GLY A 186 -11.36 9.31 12.82
C GLY A 186 -9.95 8.93 13.33
N THR A 187 -8.97 9.82 13.21
CA THR A 187 -7.60 9.60 13.69
C THR A 187 -7.36 10.09 15.12
N SER A 188 -8.33 10.76 15.76
CA SER A 188 -8.20 11.25 17.14
C SER A 188 -8.35 10.13 18.18
N THR A 189 -7.56 10.20 19.26
CA THR A 189 -7.58 9.24 20.37
C THR A 189 -8.67 9.51 21.40
N ASP A 190 -9.43 10.58 21.25
CA ASP A 190 -10.24 11.14 22.34
C ASP A 190 -11.56 10.38 22.56
N LEU A 191 -11.78 9.30 21.81
CA LEU A 191 -12.89 8.36 21.95
C LEU A 191 -12.69 7.30 23.06
N ALA A 192 -11.82 7.57 24.05
CA ALA A 192 -11.59 6.67 25.18
C ALA A 192 -12.64 6.80 26.30
N ASP A 193 -13.45 7.86 26.30
CA ASP A 193 -14.63 7.95 27.17
C ASP A 193 -15.81 7.29 26.46
N GLY A 194 -16.16 6.07 26.88
CA GLY A 194 -17.16 5.19 26.29
C GLY A 194 -18.62 5.67 26.37
N ASN A 195 -18.88 6.97 26.29
CA ASN A 195 -20.21 7.57 26.34
C ASN A 195 -20.57 8.40 25.10
N GLU A 196 -19.68 8.51 24.12
CA GLU A 196 -20.02 9.08 22.81
C GLU A 196 -19.93 7.95 21.78
N GLU A 197 -21.08 7.52 21.25
CA GLU A 197 -21.10 6.78 19.99
C GLU A 197 -20.19 7.52 19.00
N PRO A 198 -19.38 6.82 18.18
CA PRO A 198 -18.62 7.51 17.13
C PRO A 198 -19.65 8.25 16.28
N GLY A 199 -19.71 9.57 16.48
CA GLY A 199 -20.62 10.42 15.73
C GLY A 199 -20.41 10.08 14.27
N TYR A 200 -21.49 9.86 13.53
CA TYR A 200 -21.51 9.80 12.08
C TYR A 200 -21.11 11.16 11.46
N GLU A 201 -20.13 11.85 12.04
CA GLU A 201 -19.54 13.08 11.56
C GLU A 201 -18.37 12.75 10.62
N GLY A 202 -18.69 12.73 9.33
CA GLY A 202 -17.76 13.05 8.26
C GLY A 202 -16.72 11.96 7.93
N LEU A 203 -17.10 11.05 7.04
CA LEU A 203 -16.11 10.39 6.17
C LEU A 203 -15.20 11.47 5.56
N PRO A 204 -13.88 11.29 5.51
CA PRO A 204 -12.99 12.29 4.94
C PRO A 204 -13.40 12.59 3.49
N ASN A 205 -13.55 13.86 3.15
CA ASN A 205 -13.85 14.29 1.79
C ASN A 205 -12.76 13.77 0.82
N GLU A 206 -13.11 13.41 -0.42
CA GLU A 206 -12.12 12.92 -1.41
C GLU A 206 -10.93 13.87 -1.58
N GLU A 207 -11.19 15.18 -1.49
CA GLU A 207 -10.15 16.21 -1.54
C GLU A 207 -9.19 16.14 -0.34
N SER A 208 -9.67 15.86 0.87
CA SER A 208 -8.79 15.68 2.04
C SER A 208 -7.98 14.40 1.93
N ILE A 209 -8.54 13.31 1.39
CA ILE A 209 -7.81 12.06 1.17
C ILE A 209 -6.62 12.26 0.21
N SER A 210 -6.76 13.14 -0.78
CA SER A 210 -5.68 13.47 -1.72
C SER A 210 -4.49 14.21 -1.08
N LEU A 211 -4.70 14.86 0.07
CA LEU A 211 -3.66 15.59 0.82
C LEU A 211 -2.86 14.68 1.76
N LEU A 212 -3.37 13.48 2.08
CA LEU A 212 -2.78 12.58 3.08
C LEU A 212 -1.31 12.22 2.79
N PRO A 213 -0.90 11.93 1.53
CA PRO A 213 0.51 11.69 1.23
C PRO A 213 1.40 12.91 1.52
N SER A 214 0.88 14.13 1.28
CA SER A 214 1.62 15.36 1.57
C SER A 214 1.79 15.57 3.07
N PHE A 215 0.75 15.29 3.88
CA PHE A 215 0.85 15.34 5.33
C PHE A 215 1.91 14.36 5.85
N LEU A 216 1.87 13.10 5.41
CA LEU A 216 2.83 12.09 5.87
C LEU A 216 4.26 12.44 5.46
N ASP A 217 4.48 12.92 4.23
CA ASP A 217 5.80 13.32 3.76
C ASP A 217 6.38 14.50 4.55
N SER A 218 5.54 15.50 4.85
CA SER A 218 5.93 16.66 5.65
C SER A 218 6.18 16.30 7.11
N LEU A 219 5.31 15.50 7.73
CA LEU A 219 5.51 14.97 9.08
C LEU A 219 6.80 14.13 9.16
N SER A 220 7.10 13.34 8.14
CA SER A 220 8.37 12.60 8.08
C SER A 220 9.57 13.55 8.06
N SER A 221 9.47 14.63 7.28
CA SER A 221 10.54 15.63 7.16
C SER A 221 10.75 16.42 8.46
N THR A 222 9.70 16.69 9.24
CA THR A 222 9.85 17.31 10.58
C THR A 222 10.40 16.31 11.60
N LEU A 223 9.96 15.05 11.53
CA LEU A 223 10.45 13.96 12.38
C LEU A 223 11.94 13.68 12.17
N GLU A 224 12.50 13.86 10.98
CA GLU A 224 13.94 13.73 10.71
C GLU A 224 14.80 14.60 11.66
N HIS A 225 14.26 15.74 12.14
CA HIS A 225 14.97 16.68 13.00
C HIS A 225 14.52 16.64 14.48
N LEU A 226 13.66 15.69 14.86
CA LEU A 226 13.20 15.49 16.23
C LEU A 226 13.87 14.26 16.87
N ASN A 227 14.32 14.40 18.12
CA ASN A 227 14.97 13.32 18.85
C ASN A 227 13.98 12.32 19.47
N SER A 228 12.74 12.76 19.74
CA SER A 228 11.70 11.95 20.38
C SER A 228 10.32 12.37 19.89
N VAL A 229 9.37 11.43 19.92
CA VAL A 229 7.95 11.67 19.60
C VAL A 229 7.14 11.40 20.87
N PRO A 230 6.30 12.33 21.33
CA PRO A 230 5.39 12.08 22.45
C PRO A 230 4.46 10.89 22.15
N GLY A 231 4.24 10.00 23.13
CA GLY A 231 3.48 8.76 22.92
C GLY A 231 2.04 8.95 22.42
N ARG A 232 1.36 10.05 22.81
CA ARG A 232 0.03 10.38 22.27
C ARG A 232 0.09 10.58 20.74
N ASN A 233 1.14 11.22 20.25
CA ASN A 233 1.33 11.52 18.82
C ASN A 233 1.72 10.29 18.00
N GLU A 234 2.38 9.30 18.59
CA GLU A 234 2.67 8.01 17.94
C GLU A 234 1.38 7.32 17.47
N SER A 235 0.36 7.26 18.32
CA SER A 235 -0.92 6.61 17.99
C SER A 235 -1.64 7.28 16.81
N ILE A 236 -1.54 8.62 16.70
CA ILE A 236 -2.12 9.38 15.59
C ILE A 236 -1.34 9.11 14.30
N LEU A 237 -0.01 9.06 14.36
CA LEU A 237 0.83 8.68 13.22
C LEU A 237 0.51 7.26 12.72
N VAL A 238 0.26 6.30 13.63
CA VAL A 238 -0.16 4.93 13.27
C VAL A 238 -1.47 4.99 12.49
N ARG A 239 -2.49 5.71 13.00
CA ARG A 239 -3.79 5.82 12.34
C ARG A 239 -3.70 6.51 10.98
N LEU A 240 -2.88 7.55 10.84
CA LEU A 240 -2.66 8.22 9.55
C LEU A 240 -1.96 7.29 8.53
N ALA A 241 -0.98 6.49 8.98
CA ALA A 241 -0.31 5.52 8.13
C ALA A 241 -1.26 4.39 7.69
N VAL A 242 -2.07 3.85 8.59
CA VAL A 242 -3.09 2.84 8.26
C VAL A 242 -4.13 3.42 7.30
N LEU A 243 -4.62 4.64 7.56
CA LEU A 243 -5.56 5.34 6.68
C LEU A 243 -4.98 5.52 5.26
N GLN A 244 -3.68 5.82 5.16
CA GLN A 244 -2.98 5.98 3.90
C GLN A 244 -2.88 4.67 3.12
N MET A 245 -2.63 3.55 3.81
CA MET A 245 -2.60 2.22 3.21
C MET A 245 -4.00 1.79 2.77
N ASP A 246 -5.01 2.04 3.59
CA ASP A 246 -6.41 1.67 3.35
C ASP A 246 -7.05 2.42 2.17
N ASN A 247 -6.65 3.68 1.96
CA ASN A 247 -7.10 4.49 0.83
C ASN A 247 -6.21 4.32 -0.42
N TYR A 248 -5.16 3.51 -0.37
CA TYR A 248 -4.28 3.31 -1.53
C TYR A 248 -5.04 2.98 -2.84
N PRO A 249 -6.06 2.09 -2.84
CA PRO A 249 -6.81 1.75 -4.06
C PRO A 249 -7.64 2.89 -4.65
N SER A 250 -7.99 3.91 -3.87
CA SER A 250 -8.83 5.02 -4.35
C SER A 250 -8.02 6.07 -5.12
N TYR A 251 -6.69 6.03 -5.06
CA TYR A 251 -5.85 7.01 -5.74
C TYR A 251 -5.69 6.74 -7.24
N GLY A 252 -5.61 7.83 -8.01
CA GLY A 252 -5.11 7.78 -9.39
C GLY A 252 -3.62 7.37 -9.46
N PRO A 253 -3.13 6.91 -10.63
CA PRO A 253 -1.81 6.31 -10.79
C PRO A 253 -0.65 7.24 -10.39
N GLN A 254 -0.80 8.55 -10.62
CA GLN A 254 0.20 9.54 -10.24
C GLN A 254 0.38 9.60 -8.72
N LEU A 255 -0.71 9.72 -7.96
CA LEU A 255 -0.64 9.82 -6.51
C LEU A 255 -0.28 8.48 -5.88
N ALA A 256 -0.83 7.37 -6.39
CA ALA A 256 -0.49 6.01 -5.96
C ALA A 256 1.01 5.72 -6.07
N SER A 257 1.70 6.24 -7.09
CA SER A 257 3.15 6.05 -7.24
C SER A 257 4.00 6.72 -6.16
N VAL A 258 3.45 7.74 -5.49
CA VAL A 258 4.15 8.52 -4.45
C VAL A 258 3.96 7.91 -3.06
N VAL A 259 2.82 7.26 -2.82
CA VAL A 259 2.45 6.72 -1.49
C VAL A 259 3.51 5.79 -0.87
N PRO A 260 4.09 4.79 -1.58
CA PRO A 260 5.10 3.93 -0.98
C PRO A 260 6.31 4.72 -0.48
N ARG A 261 6.74 5.75 -1.22
CA ARG A 261 7.85 6.62 -0.82
C ARG A 261 7.50 7.41 0.44
N CYS A 262 6.29 7.95 0.56
CA CYS A 262 5.86 8.69 1.75
C CYS A 262 5.86 7.80 3.00
N LEU A 263 5.31 6.59 2.90
CA LEU A 263 5.30 5.63 4.02
C LEU A 263 6.71 5.21 4.41
N LEU A 264 7.57 4.91 3.44
CA LEU A 264 8.96 4.54 3.72
C LEU A 264 9.74 5.69 4.35
N ARG A 265 9.53 6.94 3.93
CA ARG A 265 10.14 8.11 4.59
C ARG A 265 9.69 8.26 6.04
N LEU A 266 8.41 8.00 6.32
CA LEU A 266 7.92 7.98 7.70
C LEU A 266 8.65 6.91 8.52
N PHE A 267 8.74 5.69 8.01
CA PHE A 267 9.42 4.59 8.71
C PHE A 267 10.92 4.89 8.93
N ILE A 268 11.60 5.45 7.93
CA ILE A 268 13.01 5.85 8.04
C ILE A 268 13.15 6.95 9.10
N SER A 269 12.28 7.95 9.12
CA SER A 269 12.35 9.02 10.12
C SER A 269 12.17 8.49 11.55
N LEU A 270 11.43 7.39 11.74
CA LEU A 270 11.24 6.73 13.03
C LEU A 270 12.39 5.79 13.43
N SER A 271 13.18 5.31 12.47
CA SER A 271 14.27 4.35 12.72
C SER A 271 15.35 4.85 13.69
N GLY A 272 15.63 6.16 13.68
CA GLY A 272 16.61 6.79 14.57
C GLY A 272 16.13 7.00 16.02
N LYS A 273 14.87 6.63 16.34
CA LYS A 273 14.23 6.97 17.62
C LYS A 273 14.06 5.77 18.57
N GLY A 274 14.96 4.78 18.47
CA GLY A 274 14.96 3.59 19.33
C GLY A 274 13.89 2.56 18.95
N ALA A 275 13.20 2.01 19.95
CA ALA A 275 12.22 0.91 19.74
C ALA A 275 10.90 1.35 19.07
N LEU A 276 10.69 2.66 18.87
CA LEU A 276 9.47 3.22 18.30
C LEU A 276 9.15 2.67 16.90
N LEU A 277 10.15 2.47 16.05
CA LEU A 277 9.90 1.92 14.71
C LEU A 277 9.28 0.51 14.78
N SER A 278 9.75 -0.33 15.72
CA SER A 278 9.27 -1.70 15.85
C SER A 278 7.82 -1.75 16.38
N SER A 279 7.50 -0.96 17.41
CA SER A 279 6.11 -0.85 17.92
C SER A 279 5.17 -0.27 16.87
N PHE A 280 5.65 0.73 16.13
CA PHE A 280 4.91 1.39 15.06
C PHE A 280 4.60 0.43 13.91
N LEU A 281 5.62 -0.25 13.37
CA LEU A 281 5.44 -1.24 12.30
C LEU A 281 4.49 -2.36 12.74
N LYS A 282 4.61 -2.86 13.97
CA LYS A 282 3.72 -3.87 14.54
C LYS A 282 2.25 -3.47 14.51
N SER A 283 1.98 -2.21 14.77
CA SER A 283 0.60 -1.69 14.76
C SER A 283 0.12 -1.44 13.33
N VAL A 284 0.92 -0.77 12.50
CA VAL A 284 0.54 -0.39 11.13
C VAL A 284 0.37 -1.61 10.22
N VAL A 285 1.36 -2.52 10.20
CA VAL A 285 1.34 -3.70 9.32
C VAL A 285 0.19 -4.63 9.69
N HIS A 286 -0.03 -4.89 10.99
CA HIS A 286 -1.13 -5.74 11.43
C HIS A 286 -2.49 -5.14 11.10
N GLN A 287 -2.72 -3.85 11.41
CA GLN A 287 -3.99 -3.19 11.11
C GLN A 287 -4.27 -3.11 9.60
N ALA A 288 -3.26 -2.78 8.79
CA ALA A 288 -3.40 -2.74 7.33
C ALA A 288 -3.71 -4.12 6.75
N LEU A 289 -3.08 -5.20 7.24
CA LEU A 289 -3.37 -6.57 6.80
C LEU A 289 -4.79 -6.99 7.15
N VAL A 290 -5.24 -6.72 8.38
CA VAL A 290 -6.61 -7.01 8.82
C VAL A 290 -7.61 -6.23 7.96
N SER A 291 -7.36 -4.94 7.71
CA SER A 291 -8.23 -4.10 6.87
C SER A 291 -8.37 -4.65 5.44
N ILE A 292 -7.27 -5.10 4.82
CA ILE A 292 -7.31 -5.72 3.48
C ILE A 292 -8.18 -6.98 3.49
N CYS A 293 -8.02 -7.84 4.50
CA CYS A 293 -8.77 -9.08 4.62
C CYS A 293 -10.26 -8.79 4.79
N SER A 294 -10.64 -7.96 5.77
CA SER A 294 -12.03 -7.63 6.07
C SER A 294 -12.72 -6.93 4.90
N ARG A 295 -12.09 -5.91 4.31
CA ARG A 295 -12.72 -5.15 3.21
C ARG A 295 -12.93 -5.99 1.96
N THR A 296 -11.94 -6.82 1.61
CA THR A 296 -12.06 -7.67 0.42
C THR A 296 -13.05 -8.82 0.65
N ALA A 297 -13.07 -9.39 1.87
CA ALA A 297 -14.05 -10.42 2.23
C ALA A 297 -15.48 -9.87 2.15
N SER A 298 -15.75 -8.70 2.72
CA SER A 298 -17.09 -8.06 2.63
C SER A 298 -17.49 -7.71 1.20
N ASN A 299 -16.54 -7.33 0.35
CA ASN A 299 -16.82 -6.99 -1.05
C ASN A 299 -17.08 -8.23 -1.93
N SER A 300 -16.62 -9.42 -1.52
CA SER A 300 -16.89 -10.67 -2.26
C SER A 300 -18.38 -11.01 -2.27
N ASP A 301 -19.09 -10.69 -1.20
CA ASP A 301 -20.54 -10.90 -1.06
C ASP A 301 -21.33 -10.02 -2.05
N ILE A 302 -20.89 -8.77 -2.22
CA ILE A 302 -21.51 -7.81 -3.16
C ILE A 302 -21.32 -8.25 -4.62
N MET A 303 -20.20 -8.91 -4.94
CA MET A 303 -19.98 -9.48 -6.28
C MET A 303 -20.88 -10.70 -6.53
N GLU A 304 -21.06 -11.58 -5.55
CA GLU A 304 -21.95 -12.74 -5.70
C GLU A 304 -23.41 -12.31 -5.88
N GLU A 305 -23.91 -11.36 -5.08
CA GLU A 305 -25.26 -10.80 -5.21
C GLU A 305 -25.49 -10.07 -6.55
N ALA A 306 -24.49 -9.34 -7.06
CA ALA A 306 -24.61 -8.64 -8.35
C ALA A 306 -24.68 -9.60 -9.56
N PHE A 307 -24.09 -10.80 -9.46
CA PHE A 307 -24.15 -11.83 -10.50
C PHE A 307 -25.45 -12.64 -10.46
N GLU A 308 -26.08 -12.78 -9.28
CA GLU A 308 -27.38 -13.44 -9.14
C GLU A 308 -28.52 -12.60 -9.73
N VAL A 309 -28.48 -11.28 -9.58
CA VAL A 309 -29.52 -10.37 -10.11
C VAL A 309 -29.52 -10.29 -11.65
N ASP A 310 -28.36 -10.49 -12.30
CA ASP A 310 -28.26 -10.49 -13.77
C ASP A 310 -28.70 -11.84 -14.40
N SER A 311 -28.92 -12.90 -13.61
CA SER A 311 -29.27 -14.24 -14.12
C SER A 311 -30.79 -14.53 -14.20
N GLU A 312 -31.66 -13.63 -13.72
CA GLU A 312 -33.13 -13.81 -13.75
C GLU A 312 -33.88 -12.91 -14.79
N GLY A 313 -33.17 -12.39 -15.80
CA GLY A 313 -33.75 -11.49 -16.81
C GLY A 313 -33.79 -12.04 -18.25
N ASP A 314 -34.89 -12.73 -18.57
CA ASP A 314 -35.53 -12.96 -19.88
C ASP A 314 -34.67 -13.19 -21.15
N GLY A 315 -34.79 -14.41 -21.71
CA GLY A 315 -34.26 -14.76 -23.01
C GLY A 315 -35.10 -14.24 -24.17
N ARG A 316 -34.61 -13.23 -24.91
CA ARG A 316 -35.03 -12.96 -26.30
C ARG A 316 -33.88 -12.45 -27.18
N GLN A 317 -33.56 -13.31 -28.15
CA GLN A 317 -32.98 -13.12 -29.50
C GLN A 317 -31.98 -11.97 -29.81
N SER A 318 -30.88 -12.44 -30.40
CA SER A 318 -29.83 -11.79 -31.17
C SER A 318 -30.28 -10.77 -32.23
N GLY A 319 -29.49 -9.69 -32.39
CA GLY A 319 -29.51 -8.86 -33.60
C GLY A 319 -28.67 -7.59 -33.51
N GLY A 320 -27.40 -7.67 -33.94
CA GLY A 320 -26.73 -6.63 -34.76
C GLY A 320 -26.39 -5.24 -34.20
N MET A 321 -25.14 -4.87 -34.48
CA MET A 321 -24.61 -3.52 -34.75
C MET A 321 -23.87 -2.78 -33.62
N LYS A 322 -22.61 -2.53 -33.94
CA LYS A 322 -21.71 -1.52 -33.37
C LYS A 322 -22.33 -0.12 -33.50
N ASP A 323 -21.86 0.78 -32.64
CA ASP A 323 -21.98 2.25 -32.69
C ASP A 323 -23.22 2.87 -32.01
N MET A 324 -23.22 2.95 -30.68
CA MET A 324 -23.88 4.05 -29.95
C MET A 324 -23.40 4.15 -28.48
N GLU A 325 -22.28 4.82 -28.24
CA GLU A 325 -21.76 5.12 -26.88
C GLU A 325 -22.18 6.52 -26.37
N ASP A 326 -23.11 7.20 -27.06
CA ASP A 326 -23.67 8.47 -26.64
C ASP A 326 -25.20 8.36 -26.54
N GLN A 327 -25.67 7.89 -25.36
CA GLN A 327 -26.95 8.20 -24.70
C GLN A 327 -27.31 7.13 -23.66
N LEU A 328 -26.63 7.12 -22.51
CA LEU A 328 -27.21 6.51 -21.29
C LEU A 328 -27.97 7.57 -20.47
N PRO A 329 -29.13 7.24 -19.88
CA PRO A 329 -29.87 8.14 -19.00
C PRO A 329 -29.05 8.51 -17.76
N ARG A 330 -29.03 9.81 -17.42
CA ARG A 330 -28.36 10.44 -16.27
C ARG A 330 -28.95 10.05 -14.89
N GLY A 331 -28.98 8.76 -14.55
CA GLY A 331 -29.68 8.28 -13.34
C GLY A 331 -28.90 7.33 -12.43
N LEU A 332 -27.70 6.87 -12.79
CA LEU A 332 -26.88 6.01 -11.93
C LEU A 332 -25.51 6.68 -11.77
N GLY A 333 -25.21 7.13 -10.55
CA GLY A 333 -23.88 7.64 -10.20
C GLY A 333 -22.79 6.63 -10.55
N PRO A 334 -21.51 7.05 -10.60
CA PRO A 334 -20.41 6.14 -10.94
C PRO A 334 -20.48 4.91 -10.04
N LYS A 335 -20.68 3.72 -10.62
CA LYS A 335 -20.64 2.44 -9.90
C LYS A 335 -19.34 2.44 -9.08
N LYS A 336 -19.47 2.47 -7.74
CA LYS A 336 -18.32 2.51 -6.83
C LYS A 336 -17.45 1.30 -7.13
N ARG A 337 -16.22 1.52 -7.62
CA ARG A 337 -15.29 0.45 -7.99
C ARG A 337 -15.10 -0.48 -6.79
N VAL A 338 -15.41 -1.77 -6.98
CA VAL A 338 -15.21 -2.80 -5.96
C VAL A 338 -13.70 -2.93 -5.72
N ILE A 339 -13.27 -2.69 -4.49
CA ILE A 339 -11.86 -2.78 -4.09
C ILE A 339 -11.56 -4.22 -3.70
N THR A 340 -10.47 -4.76 -4.25
CA THR A 340 -10.01 -6.13 -3.97
C THR A 340 -8.60 -6.12 -3.40
N TYR A 341 -8.14 -7.27 -2.88
CA TYR A 341 -6.76 -7.42 -2.40
C TYR A 341 -5.72 -7.09 -3.49
N ARG A 342 -6.07 -7.29 -4.78
CA ARG A 342 -5.17 -7.05 -5.91
C ARG A 342 -4.77 -5.59 -6.04
N ASP A 343 -5.65 -4.67 -5.66
CA ASP A 343 -5.38 -3.24 -5.72
C ASP A 343 -4.28 -2.82 -4.73
N PHE A 344 -4.00 -3.61 -3.69
CA PHE A 344 -2.95 -3.35 -2.71
C PHE A 344 -1.59 -3.99 -3.07
N LEU A 345 -1.52 -4.89 -4.06
CA LEU A 345 -0.31 -5.65 -4.36
C LEU A 345 0.89 -4.75 -4.68
N ASN A 346 0.69 -3.69 -5.48
CA ASN A 346 1.79 -2.80 -5.84
C ASN A 346 2.37 -2.06 -4.63
N LEU A 347 1.51 -1.63 -3.70
CA LEU A 347 1.95 -0.98 -2.46
C LEU A 347 2.87 -1.92 -1.67
N TRP A 348 2.40 -3.13 -1.39
CA TRP A 348 3.16 -4.08 -0.57
C TRP A 348 4.41 -4.61 -1.27
N LYS A 349 4.40 -4.77 -2.60
CA LYS A 349 5.61 -5.09 -3.38
C LYS A 349 6.69 -4.00 -3.20
N CYS A 350 6.29 -2.73 -3.22
CA CYS A 350 7.22 -1.62 -2.95
C CYS A 350 7.71 -1.61 -1.49
N LEU A 351 6.83 -1.84 -0.51
CA LEU A 351 7.21 -1.82 0.91
C LEU A 351 8.14 -2.99 1.28
N LEU A 352 7.82 -4.20 0.84
CA LEU A 352 8.63 -5.41 1.08
C LEU A 352 9.88 -5.48 0.20
N GLY A 353 9.94 -4.71 -0.88
CA GLY A 353 11.07 -4.60 -1.80
C GLY A 353 11.83 -3.27 -1.69
N CYS A 354 11.72 -2.57 -0.56
CA CYS A 354 12.14 -1.17 -0.45
C CYS A 354 13.64 -0.92 -0.66
N SER A 355 14.51 -1.92 -0.41
CA SER A 355 15.95 -1.82 -0.68
C SER A 355 16.30 -1.67 -2.16
N HIS A 356 15.43 -2.13 -3.07
CA HIS A 356 15.64 -2.05 -4.51
C HIS A 356 15.05 -0.78 -5.13
N MET A 357 14.37 0.05 -4.35
CA MET A 357 13.72 1.26 -4.85
C MET A 357 14.74 2.38 -5.12
N LYS A 358 14.85 2.77 -6.40
CA LYS A 358 15.66 3.92 -6.82
C LYS A 358 14.99 5.22 -6.36
N GLY A 359 15.77 6.17 -5.84
CA GLY A 359 15.31 7.52 -5.49
C GLY A 359 14.95 7.76 -4.03
N ILE A 360 14.78 6.71 -3.20
CA ILE A 360 14.65 6.88 -1.74
C ILE A 360 16.01 7.28 -1.15
N VAL A 361 17.05 6.50 -1.48
CA VAL A 361 18.46 6.74 -1.13
C VAL A 361 18.93 8.15 -1.54
N SER A 362 18.56 8.57 -2.75
CA SER A 362 19.02 9.83 -3.34
C SER A 362 18.39 11.08 -2.72
N SER A 363 17.32 10.94 -1.94
CA SER A 363 16.53 12.11 -1.53
C SER A 363 17.15 12.91 -0.38
N ARG A 364 17.81 12.28 0.61
CA ARG A 364 18.35 12.96 1.81
C ARG A 364 19.50 12.21 2.52
N GLY A 365 20.28 11.39 1.81
CA GLY A 365 21.46 10.71 2.38
C GLY A 365 21.17 9.43 3.18
N THR A 366 19.99 8.83 3.02
CA THR A 366 19.67 7.52 3.64
C THR A 366 20.63 6.46 3.10
N SER A 367 21.33 5.76 3.99
CA SER A 367 22.23 4.69 3.59
C SER A 367 21.46 3.49 3.03
N HIS A 368 22.04 2.78 2.06
CA HIS A 368 21.47 1.52 1.56
C HIS A 368 21.32 0.49 2.69
N LEU A 369 22.23 0.49 3.66
CA LEU A 369 22.20 -0.41 4.83
C LEU A 369 20.93 -0.18 5.67
N THR A 370 20.56 1.08 5.91
CA THR A 370 19.32 1.44 6.62
C THR A 370 18.08 0.90 5.89
N LEU A 371 18.08 0.90 4.56
CA LEU A 371 16.96 0.34 3.78
C LEU A 371 16.88 -1.18 3.85
N VAL A 372 18.03 -1.87 3.88
CA VAL A 372 18.06 -3.33 4.06
C VAL A 372 17.56 -3.71 5.45
N GLU A 373 17.97 -2.99 6.49
CA GLU A 373 17.48 -3.20 7.86
C GLU A 373 15.97 -2.93 7.97
N LEU A 374 15.50 -1.83 7.37
CA LEU A 374 14.08 -1.52 7.32
C LEU A 374 13.29 -2.59 6.56
N GLN A 375 13.78 -3.05 5.42
CA GLN A 375 13.16 -4.15 4.67
C GLN A 375 12.99 -5.38 5.55
N ARG A 376 14.06 -5.80 6.24
CA ARG A 376 14.02 -6.94 7.16
C ARG A 376 12.95 -6.75 8.24
N LEU A 377 12.89 -5.58 8.87
CA LEU A 377 11.88 -5.28 9.91
C LEU A 377 10.43 -5.32 9.36
N ILE A 378 10.20 -4.80 8.15
CA ILE A 378 8.87 -4.84 7.53
C ILE A 378 8.49 -6.29 7.20
N VAL A 379 9.42 -7.09 6.67
CA VAL A 379 9.21 -8.52 6.38
C VAL A 379 8.92 -9.28 7.68
N ASP A 380 9.72 -9.09 8.71
CA ASP A 380 9.54 -9.77 10.00
C ASP A 380 8.17 -9.47 10.61
N GLU A 381 7.76 -8.20 10.58
CA GLU A 381 6.46 -7.83 11.12
C GLU A 381 5.29 -8.26 10.21
N PHE A 382 5.50 -8.37 8.90
CA PHE A 382 4.51 -8.90 7.96
C PHE A 382 4.16 -10.36 8.29
N PHE A 383 5.16 -11.25 8.40
CA PHE A 383 4.92 -12.64 8.76
C PHE A 383 4.40 -12.80 10.20
N SER A 384 4.96 -12.03 11.14
CA SER A 384 4.44 -11.98 12.51
C SER A 384 2.95 -11.58 12.53
N SER A 385 2.56 -10.61 11.71
CA SER A 385 1.18 -10.15 11.60
C SER A 385 0.27 -11.18 10.96
N ILE A 386 0.73 -11.93 9.95
CA ILE A 386 -0.02 -13.04 9.37
C ILE A 386 -0.31 -14.09 10.45
N ILE A 387 0.70 -14.54 11.19
CA ILE A 387 0.52 -15.54 12.27
C ILE A 387 -0.49 -15.02 13.31
N LYS A 388 -0.32 -13.77 13.77
CA LYS A 388 -1.26 -13.14 14.74
C LYS A 388 -2.70 -13.09 14.20
N THR A 389 -2.88 -12.79 12.92
CA THR A 389 -4.21 -12.78 12.28
C THR A 389 -4.77 -14.20 12.23
N LEU A 390 -3.98 -15.20 11.82
CA LEU A 390 -4.41 -16.60 11.76
C LEU A 390 -4.87 -17.14 13.12
N HIS A 391 -4.18 -16.81 14.21
CA HIS A 391 -4.59 -17.22 15.56
C HIS A 391 -5.86 -16.54 16.07
N LYS A 392 -6.30 -15.44 15.44
CA LYS A 392 -7.53 -14.72 15.80
C LYS A 392 -8.76 -15.17 15.01
N LEU A 393 -8.57 -15.85 13.89
CA LEU A 393 -9.68 -16.34 13.06
C LEU A 393 -10.32 -17.57 13.71
N ASP A 394 -11.65 -17.59 13.76
CA ASP A 394 -12.40 -18.77 14.15
C ASP A 394 -12.59 -19.70 12.94
N LEU A 395 -11.74 -20.72 12.86
CA LEU A 395 -11.76 -21.74 11.81
C LEU A 395 -12.51 -23.01 12.24
N THR A 396 -13.32 -22.94 13.29
CA THR A 396 -14.08 -24.11 13.76
C THR A 396 -15.19 -24.47 12.79
N THR A 397 -15.46 -25.77 12.70
CA THR A 397 -16.50 -26.33 11.85
C THR A 397 -17.60 -26.90 12.71
N LEU A 398 -18.84 -26.55 12.42
CA LEU A 398 -20.01 -27.15 13.05
C LEU A 398 -20.20 -28.57 12.49
N ALA A 399 -20.29 -29.55 13.38
CA ALA A 399 -20.70 -30.88 12.99
C ALA A 399 -22.14 -30.81 12.43
N PRO A 400 -22.50 -31.62 11.42
CA PRO A 400 -23.90 -31.75 11.01
C PRO A 400 -24.76 -32.13 12.24
N PRO A 401 -26.02 -31.65 12.34
CA PRO A 401 -26.89 -32.08 13.41
C PRO A 401 -27.04 -33.61 13.35
N SER A 402 -26.62 -34.31 14.41
CA SER A 402 -26.92 -35.72 14.59
C SER A 402 -28.43 -35.87 14.62
N ARG A 403 -28.99 -36.62 13.67
CA ARG A 403 -30.40 -37.04 13.72
C ARG A 403 -30.56 -38.08 14.82
N ASP A 404 -30.56 -37.62 16.06
CA ASP A 404 -31.01 -38.42 17.20
C ASP A 404 -32.40 -37.94 17.60
N THR A 405 -33.45 -38.49 16.95
CA THR A 405 -34.78 -38.59 17.59
C THR A 405 -35.58 -39.73 16.95
N GLU A 406 -35.78 -40.76 17.78
CA GLU A 406 -36.92 -41.68 17.83
C GLU A 406 -37.04 -42.83 16.82
N VAL A 407 -36.65 -43.99 17.37
CA VAL A 407 -37.18 -45.32 17.09
C VAL A 407 -38.71 -45.29 16.96
N SER A 408 -39.24 -45.64 15.79
CA SER A 408 -40.47 -46.43 15.74
C SER A 408 -40.39 -47.46 14.61
N SER A 409 -40.71 -48.67 15.00
CA SER A 409 -40.68 -49.94 14.29
C SER A 409 -41.51 -49.94 13.00
N ILE A 410 -41.03 -50.62 11.96
CA ILE A 410 -41.66 -51.81 11.32
C ILE A 410 -40.99 -52.13 9.97
N ASP A 411 -40.71 -53.43 9.84
CA ASP A 411 -40.49 -54.28 8.67
C ASP A 411 -39.18 -54.29 7.85
N MET A 412 -38.64 -55.50 7.88
CA MET A 412 -37.47 -56.10 7.26
C MET A 412 -37.87 -56.75 5.92
N VAL A 413 -37.24 -56.35 4.81
CA VAL A 413 -36.94 -57.24 3.67
C VAL A 413 -35.60 -56.82 3.05
N CYS A 414 -34.74 -57.81 2.80
CA CYS A 414 -33.39 -57.69 2.26
C CYS A 414 -33.40 -57.38 0.75
N GLU A 415 -32.54 -56.46 0.30
CA GLU A 415 -31.95 -56.50 -1.04
C GLU A 415 -30.46 -56.11 -0.96
N GLU A 416 -29.62 -57.04 -1.39
CA GLU A 416 -28.18 -56.90 -1.54
C GLU A 416 -27.84 -55.91 -2.67
N GLY A 417 -26.75 -55.14 -2.51
CA GLY A 417 -26.09 -54.45 -3.60
C GLY A 417 -26.46 -52.97 -3.77
N ARG A 418 -25.91 -52.11 -2.90
CA ARG A 418 -25.55 -50.73 -3.24
C ARG A 418 -24.54 -50.23 -2.21
N GLU A 419 -23.29 -50.08 -2.62
CA GLU A 419 -22.32 -49.24 -1.91
C GLU A 419 -22.88 -47.82 -1.91
N THR A 420 -23.49 -47.41 -0.80
CA THR A 420 -23.95 -46.05 -0.58
C THR A 420 -22.75 -45.13 -0.47
N PHE A 421 -22.32 -44.59 -1.61
CA PHE A 421 -21.58 -43.32 -1.68
C PHE A 421 -22.52 -42.15 -1.29
N ASP A 422 -23.15 -42.24 -0.13
CA ASP A 422 -24.04 -41.19 0.38
C ASP A 422 -23.20 -40.16 1.12
N THR A 423 -23.02 -39.03 0.43
CA THR A 423 -22.86 -37.67 0.96
C THR A 423 -22.22 -37.59 2.35
N LEU A 424 -20.89 -37.46 2.37
CA LEU A 424 -20.18 -36.87 3.51
C LEU A 424 -20.95 -35.61 3.95
N PRO A 425 -21.23 -35.44 5.24
CA PRO A 425 -21.97 -34.29 5.73
C PRO A 425 -21.27 -33.02 5.28
N THR A 426 -22.05 -32.10 4.70
CA THR A 426 -21.58 -30.76 4.35
C THR A 426 -21.18 -30.06 5.64
N VAL A 427 -19.90 -30.12 5.98
CA VAL A 427 -19.32 -29.48 7.15
C VAL A 427 -19.53 -27.97 6.99
N GLN A 428 -20.40 -27.38 7.81
CA GLN A 428 -20.66 -25.95 7.77
C GLN A 428 -19.67 -25.22 8.69
N PRO A 429 -19.08 -24.10 8.24
CA PRO A 429 -18.19 -23.32 9.08
C PRO A 429 -18.97 -22.62 10.19
N ALA A 430 -18.41 -22.52 11.38
CA ALA A 430 -19.00 -21.74 12.47
C ALA A 430 -19.00 -20.24 12.13
N GLN A 431 -17.94 -19.75 11.49
CA GLN A 431 -17.79 -18.38 11.01
C GLN A 431 -17.36 -18.35 9.53
N PRO A 432 -18.31 -18.25 8.57
CA PRO A 432 -17.99 -18.25 7.14
C PRO A 432 -17.16 -17.02 6.71
N TYR A 433 -17.32 -15.89 7.40
CA TYR A 433 -16.57 -14.66 7.11
C TYR A 433 -15.07 -14.80 7.41
N ASP A 434 -14.71 -15.51 8.47
CA ASP A 434 -13.32 -15.75 8.84
C ASP A 434 -12.61 -16.68 7.84
N LEU A 435 -13.35 -17.62 7.25
CA LEU A 435 -12.84 -18.42 6.12
C LEU A 435 -12.63 -17.58 4.85
N LYS A 436 -13.50 -16.60 4.58
CA LYS A 436 -13.29 -15.64 3.47
C LYS A 436 -12.05 -14.78 3.72
N CYS A 437 -11.86 -14.27 4.95
CA CYS A 437 -10.65 -13.57 5.35
C CYS A 437 -9.38 -14.43 5.17
N LEU A 438 -9.43 -15.69 5.60
CA LEU A 438 -8.33 -16.64 5.41
C LEU A 438 -8.03 -16.88 3.92
N HIS A 439 -9.06 -17.02 3.10
CA HIS A 439 -8.91 -17.17 1.64
C HIS A 439 -8.22 -15.94 1.04
N VAL A 440 -8.71 -14.74 1.33
CA VAL A 440 -8.11 -13.48 0.85
C VAL A 440 -6.65 -13.37 1.29
N LEU A 441 -6.35 -13.68 2.55
CA LEU A 441 -4.99 -13.63 3.09
C LEU A 441 -4.05 -14.60 2.35
N ALA A 442 -4.52 -15.82 2.07
CA ALA A 442 -3.76 -16.82 1.35
C ALA A 442 -3.49 -16.43 -0.12
N GLU A 443 -4.49 -15.90 -0.81
CA GLU A 443 -4.37 -15.39 -2.18
C GLU A 443 -3.42 -14.19 -2.24
N PHE A 444 -3.57 -13.26 -1.30
CA PHE A 444 -2.72 -12.08 -1.19
C PHE A 444 -1.25 -12.47 -0.97
N CYS A 445 -0.98 -13.41 -0.06
CA CYS A 445 0.36 -13.93 0.16
C CYS A 445 0.91 -14.59 -1.11
N ARG A 446 0.13 -15.46 -1.78
CA ARG A 446 0.59 -16.13 -3.01
C ARG A 446 1.03 -15.13 -4.09
N ASP A 447 0.24 -14.09 -4.33
CA ASP A 447 0.51 -13.12 -5.40
C ASP A 447 1.62 -12.11 -5.04
N LEU A 448 1.95 -11.98 -3.75
CA LEU A 448 3.01 -11.11 -3.23
C LEU A 448 4.39 -11.80 -3.24
N MET A 449 4.42 -13.12 -3.13
CA MET A 449 5.65 -13.91 -2.92
C MET A 449 6.38 -14.18 -4.24
N HIS A 450 7.14 -13.18 -4.70
CA HIS A 450 8.11 -13.35 -5.80
C HIS A 450 9.45 -13.93 -5.30
N GLU A 451 10.25 -14.49 -6.22
CA GLU A 451 11.53 -15.16 -5.91
C GLU A 451 12.49 -14.32 -5.05
N SER A 452 12.56 -13.01 -5.26
CA SER A 452 13.42 -12.12 -4.47
C SER A 452 13.00 -12.06 -3.00
N LEU A 453 11.69 -11.96 -2.72
CA LEU A 453 11.17 -11.95 -1.36
C LEU A 453 11.37 -13.33 -0.72
N LEU A 454 11.07 -14.40 -1.47
CA LEU A 454 11.25 -15.78 -1.00
C LEU A 454 12.68 -16.08 -0.57
N SER A 455 13.68 -15.53 -1.26
CA SER A 455 15.09 -15.69 -0.91
C SER A 455 15.46 -15.12 0.47
N GLN A 456 14.65 -14.19 0.98
CA GLN A 456 14.86 -13.52 2.28
C GLN A 456 14.11 -14.21 3.43
N LEU A 457 13.37 -15.29 3.16
CA LEU A 457 12.52 -15.94 4.15
C LEU A 457 13.18 -17.10 4.91
N ASP A 458 14.47 -17.38 4.72
CA ASP A 458 15.12 -18.58 5.28
C ASP A 458 14.88 -18.75 6.79
N HIS A 459 14.92 -17.65 7.55
CA HIS A 459 14.66 -17.63 9.00
C HIS A 459 13.18 -17.74 9.36
N TRP A 460 12.26 -17.38 8.46
CA TRP A 460 10.81 -17.50 8.64
C TRP A 460 10.25 -18.86 8.24
N LEU A 461 10.96 -19.63 7.40
CA LEU A 461 10.46 -20.91 6.90
C LEU A 461 10.02 -21.86 8.02
N TRP A 462 10.83 -21.99 9.09
CA TRP A 462 10.48 -22.85 10.23
C TRP A 462 9.37 -22.25 11.11
N PRO A 463 9.49 -21.04 11.70
CA PRO A 463 8.45 -20.49 12.57
C PRO A 463 7.09 -20.37 11.88
N PHE A 464 7.07 -19.92 10.63
CA PHE A 464 5.84 -19.77 9.87
C PHE A 464 5.26 -21.13 9.44
N GLY A 465 6.10 -22.01 8.88
CA GLY A 465 5.67 -23.34 8.44
C GLY A 465 5.16 -24.20 9.59
N HIS A 466 5.82 -24.16 10.74
CA HIS A 466 5.41 -24.89 11.95
C HIS A 466 4.03 -24.46 12.43
N GLU A 467 3.79 -23.16 12.61
CA GLU A 467 2.49 -22.64 13.04
C GLU A 467 1.36 -23.02 12.06
N LEU A 468 1.63 -22.93 10.76
CA LEU A 468 0.66 -23.34 9.74
C LEU A 468 0.34 -24.84 9.81
N MET A 469 1.35 -25.71 10.03
CA MET A 469 1.12 -27.15 10.17
C MET A 469 0.31 -27.48 11.43
N VAL A 470 0.58 -26.80 12.55
CA VAL A 470 -0.20 -26.95 13.79
C VAL A 470 -1.65 -26.53 13.57
N LEU A 471 -1.88 -25.37 12.94
CA LEU A 471 -3.22 -24.89 12.63
C LEU A 471 -3.95 -25.80 11.64
N ALA A 472 -3.27 -26.29 10.61
CA ALA A 472 -3.87 -27.20 9.62
C ALA A 472 -4.20 -28.57 10.22
N THR A 473 -3.45 -29.02 11.23
CA THR A 473 -3.77 -30.24 11.99
C THR A 473 -5.04 -30.05 12.81
N LYS A 474 -5.21 -28.88 13.43
CA LYS A 474 -6.41 -28.52 14.21
C LYS A 474 -7.65 -28.26 13.34
N HIS A 475 -7.45 -27.64 12.18
CA HIS A 475 -8.51 -27.22 11.25
C HIS A 475 -8.27 -27.80 9.85
N PRO A 476 -8.44 -29.13 9.66
CA PRO A 476 -8.05 -29.82 8.43
C PRO A 476 -8.87 -29.43 7.20
N PHE A 477 -10.04 -28.81 7.38
CA PHE A 477 -10.93 -28.40 6.28
C PHE A 477 -10.71 -26.96 5.80
N ALA A 478 -9.77 -26.22 6.39
CA ALA A 478 -9.47 -24.84 6.01
C ALA A 478 -8.51 -24.77 4.80
N SER A 479 -9.05 -24.60 3.59
CA SER A 479 -8.28 -24.64 2.33
C SER A 479 -7.15 -23.60 2.25
N GLY A 480 -7.34 -22.40 2.83
CA GLY A 480 -6.34 -21.33 2.83
C GLY A 480 -5.04 -21.68 3.58
N LEU A 481 -5.10 -22.53 4.61
CA LEU A 481 -3.90 -22.98 5.33
C LEU A 481 -2.97 -23.80 4.41
N TYR A 482 -3.54 -24.69 3.59
CA TYR A 482 -2.76 -25.46 2.61
C TYR A 482 -2.20 -24.57 1.49
N ARG A 483 -2.92 -23.51 1.08
CA ARG A 483 -2.39 -22.52 0.11
C ARG A 483 -1.18 -21.78 0.69
N LEU A 484 -1.23 -21.35 1.96
CA LEU A 484 -0.09 -20.72 2.65
C LEU A 484 1.08 -21.69 2.85
N LEU A 485 0.80 -22.95 3.18
CA LEU A 485 1.82 -24.01 3.26
C LEU A 485 2.49 -24.26 1.90
N ALA A 486 1.74 -24.21 0.80
CA ALA A 486 2.30 -24.34 -0.55
C ALA A 486 3.29 -23.22 -0.87
N VAL A 487 2.96 -21.97 -0.51
CA VAL A 487 3.86 -20.81 -0.64
C VAL A 487 5.14 -21.02 0.19
N THR A 488 4.99 -21.49 1.42
CA THR A 488 6.14 -21.75 2.33
C THR A 488 7.04 -22.87 1.78
N ALA A 489 6.45 -23.96 1.28
CA ALA A 489 7.17 -25.08 0.67
C ALA A 489 7.91 -24.67 -0.62
N HIS A 490 7.29 -23.81 -1.43
CA HIS A 490 7.95 -23.21 -2.59
C HIS A 490 9.13 -22.31 -2.16
N GLY A 491 8.95 -21.49 -1.12
CA GLY A 491 10.03 -20.68 -0.54
C GLY A 491 11.22 -21.52 -0.05
N ALA A 492 10.96 -22.66 0.60
CA ALA A 492 12.00 -23.61 1.01
C ALA A 492 12.75 -24.23 -0.19
N THR A 493 12.07 -24.40 -1.32
CA THR A 493 12.70 -24.87 -2.57
C THR A 493 13.59 -23.78 -3.17
N VAL A 494 13.12 -22.53 -3.21
CA VAL A 494 13.88 -21.38 -3.77
C VAL A 494 15.14 -21.09 -2.95
N THR A 495 15.02 -21.07 -1.63
CA THR A 495 16.14 -20.85 -0.68
C THR A 495 17.09 -22.05 -0.57
N ARG A 496 16.71 -23.21 -1.11
CA ARG A 496 17.42 -24.49 -0.93
C ARG A 496 17.61 -24.84 0.56
N HIS A 497 16.62 -24.53 1.39
CA HIS A 497 16.69 -24.64 2.85
C HIS A 497 17.04 -26.05 3.35
N PHE A 498 16.54 -27.09 2.68
CA PHE A 498 16.73 -28.50 3.03
C PHE A 498 17.89 -29.18 2.30
N LEU A 499 18.73 -28.42 1.59
CA LEU A 499 19.86 -28.98 0.87
C LEU A 499 20.82 -29.67 1.86
N GLY A 500 21.02 -30.98 1.68
CA GLY A 500 21.90 -31.79 2.54
C GLY A 500 21.18 -32.53 3.68
N CYS A 501 19.88 -32.27 3.90
CA CYS A 501 19.08 -33.10 4.81
C CYS A 501 18.84 -34.47 4.18
N LYS A 502 19.32 -35.53 4.84
CA LYS A 502 18.98 -36.91 4.48
C LYS A 502 18.01 -37.47 5.55
N PRO A 503 17.18 -38.47 5.19
CA PRO A 503 16.74 -39.49 6.17
C PRO A 503 18.01 -40.20 6.71
N LEU A 504 18.07 -41.43 7.19
CA LEU A 504 19.34 -42.13 7.54
C LEU A 504 20.36 -41.51 8.55
N ASP A 505 20.44 -40.20 8.82
CA ASP A 505 21.33 -39.61 9.84
C ASP A 505 20.72 -39.70 11.26
N PHE A 506 19.69 -40.52 11.47
CA PHE A 506 18.86 -40.65 12.67
C PHE A 506 19.53 -41.30 13.91
N ALA A 507 20.81 -41.02 14.17
CA ALA A 507 21.41 -41.28 15.47
C ALA A 507 20.98 -40.18 16.47
N PRO A 508 20.87 -40.46 17.78
CA PRO A 508 20.64 -39.42 18.79
C PRO A 508 21.81 -38.41 18.71
N HIS A 509 21.54 -37.25 18.12
CA HIS A 509 22.54 -36.22 17.82
C HIS A 509 23.04 -35.54 19.10
N ILE A 510 24.01 -36.18 19.75
CA ILE A 510 24.90 -35.55 20.73
C ILE A 510 25.86 -34.66 19.91
N GLY A 511 25.63 -33.34 19.88
CA GLY A 511 26.59 -32.36 19.35
C GLY A 511 26.18 -31.51 18.14
N ILE A 512 24.92 -31.56 17.66
CA ILE A 512 24.43 -30.63 16.62
C ILE A 512 23.72 -29.44 17.29
N GLU A 513 24.31 -28.25 17.17
CA GLU A 513 23.81 -27.01 17.80
C GLU A 513 22.92 -26.17 16.87
N GLY A 514 21.92 -25.52 17.48
CA GLY A 514 21.16 -24.37 16.94
C GLY A 514 20.45 -24.58 15.60
N ASP A 515 20.90 -23.84 14.59
CA ASP A 515 20.19 -23.68 13.31
C ASP A 515 20.13 -24.96 12.47
N GLN A 516 21.15 -25.82 12.53
CA GLN A 516 21.13 -27.11 11.82
C GLN A 516 20.09 -28.07 12.42
N ARG A 517 19.90 -28.01 13.74
CA ARG A 517 18.87 -28.79 14.43
C ARG A 517 17.47 -28.33 14.06
N ASN A 518 17.24 -27.01 14.04
CA ASN A 518 15.96 -26.44 13.58
C ASN A 518 15.63 -26.81 12.13
N LYS A 519 16.64 -26.84 11.23
CA LYS A 519 16.46 -27.28 9.83
C LYS A 519 16.09 -28.77 9.73
N LEU A 520 16.72 -29.63 10.52
CA LEU A 520 16.40 -31.06 10.57
C LEU A 520 15.02 -31.33 11.18
N ASP A 521 14.67 -30.64 12.27
CA ASP A 521 13.35 -30.74 12.89
C ASP A 521 12.27 -30.26 11.91
N HIS A 522 12.51 -29.16 11.19
CA HIS A 522 11.63 -28.69 10.12
C HIS A 522 11.44 -29.75 9.04
N PHE A 523 12.52 -30.36 8.54
CA PHE A 523 12.45 -31.42 7.55
C PHE A 523 11.58 -32.59 8.02
N LEU A 524 11.74 -33.02 9.28
CA LEU A 524 11.01 -34.16 9.84
C LEU A 524 9.54 -33.88 10.06
N VAL A 525 9.21 -32.72 10.62
CA VAL A 525 7.81 -32.34 10.86
C VAL A 525 7.08 -32.17 9.54
N LEU A 526 7.70 -31.50 8.55
CA LEU A 526 7.10 -31.33 7.23
C LEU A 526 6.91 -32.67 6.51
N ALA A 527 7.87 -33.59 6.59
CA ALA A 527 7.75 -34.92 6.00
C ALA A 527 6.61 -35.76 6.64
N LYS A 528 6.48 -35.72 7.97
CA LYS A 528 5.41 -36.39 8.70
C LYS A 528 4.04 -35.80 8.36
N PHE A 529 3.93 -34.47 8.38
CA PHE A 529 2.71 -33.76 8.05
C PHE A 529 2.27 -34.02 6.60
N ALA A 530 3.20 -33.99 5.64
CA ALA A 530 2.90 -34.31 4.24
C ALA A 530 2.31 -35.72 4.06
N LYS A 531 2.86 -36.71 4.78
CA LYS A 531 2.33 -38.08 4.78
C LYS A 531 0.91 -38.15 5.34
N GLU A 532 0.62 -37.41 6.40
CA GLU A 532 -0.71 -37.28 6.99
C GLU A 532 -1.70 -36.61 6.02
N VAL A 533 -1.31 -35.54 5.34
CA VAL A 533 -2.15 -34.89 4.33
C VAL A 533 -2.44 -35.85 3.18
N CYS A 534 -1.43 -36.57 2.67
CA CYS A 534 -1.62 -37.56 1.60
C CYS A 534 -2.64 -38.66 1.95
N SER A 535 -2.70 -39.11 3.20
CA SER A 535 -3.70 -40.10 3.63
C SER A 535 -5.12 -39.51 3.70
N ARG A 536 -5.24 -38.21 4.01
CA ARG A 536 -6.51 -37.47 4.09
C ARG A 536 -7.05 -36.97 2.75
N LEU A 537 -6.24 -36.91 1.70
CA LEU A 537 -6.65 -36.41 0.37
C LEU A 537 -7.94 -37.05 -0.15
N LYS A 538 -8.18 -38.33 0.15
CA LYS A 538 -9.40 -39.07 -0.26
C LYS A 538 -10.70 -38.45 0.31
N GLN A 539 -10.61 -37.74 1.43
CA GLN A 539 -11.74 -37.13 2.12
C GLN A 539 -12.00 -35.69 1.63
N PHE A 540 -11.03 -35.07 0.93
CA PHE A 540 -11.15 -33.70 0.46
C PHE A 540 -11.85 -33.63 -0.90
N LYS A 541 -12.64 -32.57 -1.10
CA LYS A 541 -13.37 -32.31 -2.35
C LYS A 541 -13.19 -30.84 -2.77
N GLY A 542 -13.44 -30.55 -4.05
CA GLY A 542 -13.48 -29.18 -4.59
C GLY A 542 -12.19 -28.37 -4.34
N GLU A 543 -12.35 -27.14 -3.86
CA GLU A 543 -11.24 -26.22 -3.60
C GLU A 543 -10.24 -26.71 -2.54
N LEU A 544 -10.72 -27.43 -1.53
CA LEU A 544 -9.86 -27.98 -0.47
C LEU A 544 -8.90 -29.03 -1.03
N LEU A 545 -9.41 -29.91 -1.90
CA LEU A 545 -8.57 -30.90 -2.58
C LEU A 545 -7.54 -30.21 -3.47
N ALA A 546 -7.93 -29.20 -4.25
CA ALA A 546 -7.02 -28.45 -5.10
C ALA A 546 -5.91 -27.75 -4.29
N ALA A 547 -6.25 -27.12 -3.16
CA ALA A 547 -5.28 -26.48 -2.28
C ALA A 547 -4.30 -27.51 -1.66
N ALA A 548 -4.81 -28.63 -1.16
CA ALA A 548 -3.98 -29.69 -0.59
C ALA A 548 -3.06 -30.35 -1.62
N LEU A 549 -3.55 -30.60 -2.85
CA LEU A 549 -2.72 -31.10 -3.95
C LEU A 549 -1.63 -30.09 -4.34
N THR A 550 -1.96 -28.80 -4.40
CA THR A 550 -0.98 -27.74 -4.70
C THR A 550 0.13 -27.72 -3.65
N PHE A 551 -0.22 -27.86 -2.37
CA PHE A 551 0.77 -27.99 -1.30
C PHE A 551 1.68 -29.20 -1.49
N ILE A 552 1.11 -30.41 -1.66
CA ILE A 552 1.92 -31.64 -1.78
C ILE A 552 2.91 -31.56 -2.96
N LEU A 553 2.54 -30.87 -4.04
CA LEU A 553 3.36 -30.71 -5.22
C LEU A 553 4.40 -29.60 -5.11
N ALA A 554 4.21 -28.66 -4.17
CA ALA A 554 5.17 -27.61 -3.86
C ALA A 554 6.26 -28.09 -2.87
N ILE A 555 6.14 -29.30 -2.31
CA ILE A 555 7.10 -29.85 -1.36
C ILE A 555 8.48 -30.02 -2.03
N PRO A 556 9.58 -29.59 -1.36
CA PRO A 556 10.94 -29.77 -1.84
C PRO A 556 11.28 -31.22 -2.20
N THR A 557 12.05 -31.40 -3.29
CA THR A 557 12.37 -32.73 -3.85
C THR A 557 13.08 -33.66 -2.87
N GLU A 558 13.82 -33.09 -1.92
CA GLU A 558 14.53 -33.75 -0.83
C GLU A 558 13.57 -34.54 0.07
N ILE A 559 12.39 -34.00 0.35
CA ILE A 559 11.34 -34.63 1.16
C ILE A 559 10.55 -35.64 0.32
N VAL A 560 10.29 -35.33 -0.95
CA VAL A 560 9.59 -36.27 -1.85
C VAL A 560 10.39 -37.56 -2.03
N ARG A 561 11.73 -37.46 -2.15
CA ARG A 561 12.63 -38.62 -2.28
C ARG A 561 12.62 -39.53 -1.06
N SER A 562 12.44 -38.99 0.15
CA SER A 562 12.41 -39.81 1.37
C SER A 562 11.08 -40.57 1.56
N ASN A 563 9.99 -40.13 0.91
CA ASN A 563 8.63 -40.66 1.08
C ASN A 563 7.96 -41.11 -0.24
N LEU A 564 8.75 -41.46 -1.26
CA LEU A 564 8.30 -41.78 -2.63
C LEU A 564 7.02 -42.66 -2.75
N PRO A 565 6.81 -43.73 -1.95
CA PRO A 565 5.64 -44.61 -2.09
C PRO A 565 4.30 -43.90 -1.80
N HIS A 566 4.30 -42.87 -0.96
CA HIS A 566 3.07 -42.18 -0.54
C HIS A 566 2.70 -41.00 -1.47
N HIS A 567 3.64 -40.49 -2.26
CA HIS A 567 3.43 -39.34 -3.15
C HIS A 567 3.00 -39.72 -4.57
N VAL A 568 3.25 -40.96 -5.02
CA VAL A 568 2.88 -41.47 -6.36
C VAL A 568 1.36 -41.44 -6.62
N PRO A 569 0.48 -41.89 -5.69
CA PRO A 569 -0.97 -41.79 -5.89
C PRO A 569 -1.47 -40.34 -6.02
N THR A 570 -0.80 -39.38 -5.36
CA THR A 570 -1.15 -37.96 -5.41
C THR A 570 -0.84 -37.32 -6.76
N MET A 571 0.28 -37.70 -7.38
CA MET A 571 0.64 -37.27 -8.75
C MET A 571 -0.36 -37.80 -9.79
N GLN A 572 -0.83 -39.04 -9.63
CA GLN A 572 -1.86 -39.64 -10.48
C GLN A 572 -3.22 -38.97 -10.28
N ALA A 573 -3.59 -38.64 -9.03
CA ALA A 573 -4.83 -37.94 -8.71
C ALA A 573 -4.92 -36.54 -9.33
N ARG A 574 -3.81 -35.78 -9.42
CA ARG A 574 -3.80 -34.49 -10.13
C ARG A 574 -4.02 -34.66 -11.63
N ASN A 575 -3.37 -35.62 -12.28
CA ASN A 575 -3.60 -35.88 -13.71
C ASN A 575 -5.06 -36.25 -13.99
N LEU A 576 -5.66 -37.07 -13.12
CA LEU A 576 -7.09 -37.40 -13.20
C LEU A 576 -7.99 -36.18 -12.95
N TYR A 577 -7.66 -35.31 -11.99
CA TYR A 577 -8.39 -34.07 -11.71
C TYR A 577 -8.26 -33.03 -12.84
N GLN A 578 -7.08 -32.91 -13.46
CA GLN A 578 -6.87 -32.04 -14.62
C GLN A 578 -7.56 -32.58 -15.87
N GLN A 579 -7.62 -33.91 -16.05
CA GLN A 579 -8.37 -34.57 -17.12
C GLN A 579 -9.88 -34.42 -16.94
N SER A 580 -10.41 -34.53 -15.71
CA SER A 580 -11.84 -34.31 -15.46
C SER A 580 -12.23 -32.83 -15.52
N ALA A 581 -11.39 -31.90 -15.05
CA ALA A 581 -11.63 -30.46 -15.20
C ALA A 581 -11.59 -30.00 -16.67
N SER A 582 -10.75 -30.60 -17.51
CA SER A 582 -10.74 -30.33 -18.95
C SER A 582 -11.91 -30.99 -19.71
N GLN A 583 -12.47 -32.09 -19.19
CA GLN A 583 -13.70 -32.67 -19.71
C GLN A 583 -14.96 -31.86 -19.34
N ILE A 584 -14.97 -31.14 -18.22
CA ILE A 584 -16.09 -30.25 -17.84
C ILE A 584 -16.15 -28.98 -18.71
N PHE A 585 -15.02 -28.52 -19.26
CA PHE A 585 -14.96 -27.40 -20.22
C PHE A 585 -15.09 -27.82 -21.69
N HIS A 586 -15.26 -29.11 -21.97
CA HIS A 586 -15.60 -29.64 -23.28
C HIS A 586 -16.85 -30.53 -23.18
N SER A 587 -17.98 -29.92 -22.81
CA SER A 587 -19.27 -30.42 -23.26
C SER A 587 -19.46 -29.99 -24.72
N PRO A 588 -19.61 -30.93 -25.67
CA PRO A 588 -19.87 -30.62 -27.06
C PRO A 588 -21.38 -30.46 -27.25
N TYR A 589 -21.90 -29.27 -26.98
CA TYR A 589 -23.16 -28.84 -27.58
C TYR A 589 -23.01 -27.41 -28.07
N THR A 590 -23.14 -27.29 -29.39
CA THR A 590 -23.94 -26.28 -30.10
C THR A 590 -24.82 -25.40 -29.24
#